data_AF-A0A8C3SHG0-F1
#
_entry.id   AF-A0A8C3SHG0-F1
#
_cell.length_a   1.000
_cell.length_b   1.000
_cell.length_c   1.000
_cell.angle_alpha   90.00
_cell.angle_beta   90.00
_cell.angle_gamma   90.00
#
_symmetry.space_group_name_H-M   'P 1'
#
loop_
_entity.id
_entity.type
_entity.pdbx_description
1 polymer ?
#
loop_
_entity_poly.entity_id
_entity_poly.type
_entity_poly.pdbx_seq_one_letter_code
_entity_poly.pdbx_strand_id
1 'polypeptide(L)'
;MYKPWATLNIFMVSFLHLLQGSDYEYGPVKRASLSALERSEQLIRNAASLEELLRITHAEDWKLWKCRLKLKSLSHLDSRSASHRSTRFAAAFYDIETLRVIDEEWQKTQCVPRETCVEVAKELGTTTNKFFKPPCVNVFRCGGCCNEESLGCMNTSTTYVSKTLFEISVPLTSVPEPVPVKIANHTGCRCLSAAQHHQYAIIRRSVQYPQEDSCPFTNKLCHSGLIWDSNKCECVIDKEHPGRREGKSSIID
;
A
#
# COMPACT_ATOMS: atom_id res chain seq x y z
N MET A 1 29.62 -67.52 31.44
CA MET A 1 28.31 -66.82 31.42
C MET A 1 28.50 -65.33 31.72
N TYR A 2 28.92 -64.52 30.74
CA TYR A 2 29.16 -63.07 30.92
C TYR A 2 28.79 -62.23 29.68
N LYS A 3 27.81 -62.68 28.87
CA LYS A 3 27.36 -61.95 27.67
C LYS A 3 26.10 -61.07 27.81
N PRO A 4 25.22 -61.16 28.84
CA PRO A 4 24.03 -60.31 28.87
C PRO A 4 24.27 -58.90 29.44
N TRP A 5 25.34 -58.69 30.22
CA TRP A 5 25.65 -57.39 30.83
C TRP A 5 26.34 -56.41 29.88
N ALA A 6 27.09 -56.90 28.89
CA ALA A 6 27.74 -56.05 27.89
C ALA A 6 26.73 -55.41 26.92
N THR A 7 25.71 -56.17 26.51
CA THR A 7 24.63 -55.68 25.64
C THR A 7 23.75 -54.64 26.34
N LEU A 8 23.43 -54.85 27.62
CA LEU A 8 22.67 -53.86 28.40
C LEU A 8 23.43 -52.53 28.57
N ASN A 9 24.75 -52.59 28.79
CA ASN A 9 25.57 -51.38 28.89
C ASN A 9 25.66 -50.62 27.54
N ILE A 10 25.77 -51.33 26.41
CA ILE A 10 25.78 -50.70 25.09
C ILE A 10 24.44 -50.01 24.78
N PHE A 11 23.32 -50.65 25.12
CA PHE A 11 21.99 -50.04 24.93
C PHE A 11 21.76 -48.85 25.86
N MET A 12 22.22 -48.91 27.12
CA MET A 12 22.11 -47.80 28.06
C MET A 12 23.00 -46.61 27.67
N VAL A 13 24.21 -46.85 27.18
CA VAL A 13 25.11 -45.78 26.68
C VAL A 13 24.57 -45.18 25.37
N SER A 14 23.97 -45.99 24.50
CA SER A 14 23.31 -45.50 23.27
C SER A 14 22.05 -44.68 23.59
N PHE A 15 21.29 -45.08 24.60
CA PHE A 15 20.12 -44.33 25.09
C PHE A 15 20.52 -43.03 25.79
N LEU A 16 21.61 -43.03 26.55
CA LEU A 16 22.19 -41.83 27.14
C LEU A 16 22.75 -40.87 26.07
N HIS A 17 23.38 -41.38 25.01
CA HIS A 17 23.78 -40.56 23.85
C HIS A 17 22.59 -40.01 23.05
N LEU A 18 21.47 -40.75 22.97
CA LEU A 18 20.22 -40.26 22.37
C LEU A 18 19.53 -39.21 23.24
N LEU A 19 19.59 -39.34 24.57
CA LEU A 19 19.07 -38.33 25.50
C LEU A 19 19.99 -37.11 25.66
N GLN A 20 21.30 -37.25 25.42
CA GLN A 20 22.24 -36.13 25.29
C GLN A 20 22.15 -35.41 23.94
N GLY A 21 21.40 -35.95 22.98
CA GLY A 21 21.09 -35.30 21.70
C GLY A 21 19.88 -34.36 21.73
N SER A 22 19.24 -34.17 22.89
CA SER A 22 18.08 -33.27 23.04
C SER A 22 18.41 -31.92 23.70
N ASP A 23 19.68 -31.56 23.79
CA ASP A 23 20.09 -30.21 24.16
C ASP A 23 20.95 -29.65 23.04
N TYR A 24 20.75 -28.37 22.69
CA TYR A 24 21.33 -27.63 21.55
C TYR A 24 20.65 -27.77 20.17
N GLU A 25 19.59 -26.99 19.96
CA GLU A 25 19.54 -25.97 18.87
C GLU A 25 18.28 -25.10 19.02
N TYR A 26 18.39 -24.05 19.83
CA TYR A 26 17.50 -22.90 19.73
C TYR A 26 18.07 -21.90 18.70
N GLY A 27 17.71 -22.11 17.42
CA GLY A 27 18.18 -21.33 16.26
C GLY A 27 19.22 -22.11 15.47
N PRO A 28 19.20 -22.15 14.11
CA PRO A 28 18.73 -21.18 13.12
C PRO A 28 17.47 -21.59 12.32
N VAL A 29 17.00 -22.84 12.44
CA VAL A 29 15.89 -23.39 11.63
C VAL A 29 14.52 -22.73 11.93
N LYS A 30 14.24 -22.39 13.20
CA LYS A 30 13.03 -21.64 13.57
C LYS A 30 13.04 -20.19 13.06
N ARG A 31 14.21 -19.55 13.03
CA ARG A 31 14.37 -18.19 12.49
C ARG A 31 14.29 -18.17 10.97
N ALA A 32 14.84 -19.19 10.31
CA ALA A 32 14.71 -19.39 8.86
C ALA A 32 13.25 -19.65 8.45
N SER A 33 12.49 -20.46 9.21
CA SER A 33 11.07 -20.72 8.93
C SER A 33 10.17 -19.52 9.22
N LEU A 34 10.40 -18.77 10.31
CA LEU A 34 9.70 -17.51 10.57
C LEU A 34 9.99 -16.47 9.48
N SER A 35 11.25 -16.31 9.08
CA SER A 35 11.59 -15.40 7.97
C SER A 35 11.07 -15.88 6.61
N ALA A 36 10.90 -17.19 6.39
CA ALA A 36 10.26 -17.74 5.20
C ALA A 36 8.75 -17.47 5.18
N LEU A 37 8.10 -17.58 6.34
CA LEU A 37 6.69 -17.24 6.52
C LEU A 37 6.46 -15.73 6.30
N GLU A 38 7.23 -14.86 6.96
CA GLU A 38 7.18 -13.40 6.75
C GLU A 38 7.39 -13.03 5.27
N ARG A 39 8.34 -13.69 4.61
CA ARG A 39 8.59 -13.48 3.17
C ARG A 39 7.40 -13.93 2.31
N SER A 40 6.74 -15.04 2.66
CA SER A 40 5.55 -15.50 1.96
C SER A 40 4.36 -14.56 2.14
N GLU A 41 4.18 -14.00 3.34
CA GLU A 41 3.15 -13.00 3.62
C GLU A 41 3.38 -11.73 2.81
N GLN A 42 4.62 -11.26 2.74
CA GLN A 42 4.96 -10.09 1.93
C GLN A 42 4.67 -10.32 0.44
N LEU A 43 4.97 -11.52 -0.07
CA LEU A 43 4.67 -11.87 -1.46
C LEU A 43 3.15 -11.89 -1.71
N ILE A 44 2.36 -12.43 -0.78
CA ILE A 44 0.89 -12.43 -0.88
C ILE A 44 0.35 -11.00 -0.90
N ARG A 45 0.85 -10.13 -0.02
CA ARG A 45 0.45 -8.71 0.03
C ARG A 45 0.79 -7.99 -1.27
N ASN A 46 1.95 -8.26 -1.84
CA ASN A 46 2.45 -7.56 -3.02
C ASN A 46 2.00 -8.17 -4.36
N ALA A 47 1.29 -9.30 -4.34
CA ALA A 47 0.87 -9.99 -5.55
C ALA A 47 0.12 -9.05 -6.49
N ALA A 48 0.48 -9.00 -7.78
CA ALA A 48 -0.03 -8.02 -8.72
C ALA A 48 -1.23 -8.49 -9.56
N SER A 49 -1.56 -9.77 -9.47
CA SER A 49 -2.67 -10.40 -10.18
C SER A 49 -3.15 -11.64 -9.45
N LEU A 50 -4.35 -12.11 -9.79
CA LEU A 50 -4.85 -13.39 -9.31
C LEU A 50 -3.90 -14.55 -9.69
N GLU A 51 -3.31 -14.51 -10.89
CA GLU A 51 -2.34 -15.53 -11.31
C GLU A 51 -1.10 -15.56 -10.40
N GLU A 52 -0.57 -14.39 -10.05
CA GLU A 52 0.58 -14.30 -9.15
C GLU A 52 0.23 -14.76 -7.74
N LEU A 53 -0.93 -14.36 -7.21
CA LEU A 53 -1.41 -14.79 -5.90
C LEU A 53 -1.55 -16.31 -5.83
N LEU A 54 -2.20 -16.94 -6.81
CA LEU A 54 -2.36 -18.38 -6.87
C LEU A 54 -1.03 -19.12 -7.05
N ARG A 55 -0.06 -18.52 -7.73
CA ARG A 55 1.29 -19.09 -7.85
C ARG A 55 2.03 -19.10 -6.51
N ILE A 56 1.77 -18.12 -5.65
CA ILE A 56 2.38 -18.02 -4.30
C ILE A 56 1.69 -19.00 -3.33
N THR A 57 0.36 -19.09 -3.34
CA THR A 57 -0.41 -19.90 -2.39
C THR A 57 -0.61 -21.35 -2.80
N HIS A 58 -0.59 -21.65 -4.11
CA HIS A 58 -0.86 -22.97 -4.69
C HIS A 58 0.17 -23.34 -5.77
N ALA A 59 1.46 -23.25 -5.42
CA ALA A 59 2.58 -23.45 -6.35
C ALA A 59 2.59 -24.81 -7.08
N GLU A 60 2.06 -25.87 -6.48
CA GLU A 60 2.00 -27.20 -7.09
C GLU A 60 0.86 -27.33 -8.12
N ASP A 61 -0.27 -26.65 -7.88
CA ASP A 61 -1.51 -26.83 -8.63
C ASP A 61 -1.79 -25.74 -9.66
N TRP A 62 -1.11 -24.60 -9.61
CA TRP A 62 -1.46 -23.44 -10.45
C TRP A 62 -1.40 -23.76 -11.96
N LYS A 63 -0.52 -24.68 -12.39
CA LYS A 63 -0.45 -25.13 -13.80
C LYS A 63 -1.72 -25.89 -14.22
N LEU A 64 -2.25 -26.71 -13.32
CA LEU A 64 -3.51 -27.43 -13.53
C LEU A 64 -4.68 -26.44 -13.60
N TRP A 65 -4.67 -25.40 -12.75
CA TRP A 65 -5.62 -24.29 -12.81
C TRP A 65 -5.57 -23.54 -14.14
N LYS A 66 -4.39 -23.13 -14.60
CA LYS A 66 -4.20 -22.44 -15.88
C LYS A 66 -4.70 -23.27 -17.06
N CYS A 67 -4.47 -24.59 -17.03
CA CYS A 67 -5.00 -25.52 -18.02
C CYS A 67 -6.53 -25.53 -18.04
N ARG A 68 -7.18 -25.64 -16.87
CA ARG A 68 -8.64 -25.62 -16.75
C ARG A 68 -9.26 -24.31 -17.22
N LEU A 69 -8.64 -23.18 -16.89
CA LEU A 69 -9.10 -21.85 -17.33
C LEU A 69 -9.11 -21.74 -18.86
N LYS A 70 -8.03 -22.20 -19.52
CA LYS A 70 -7.91 -22.26 -20.98
C LYS A 70 -8.83 -23.28 -21.65
N LEU A 71 -9.14 -24.40 -20.97
CA LEU A 71 -10.07 -25.39 -21.49
C LEU A 71 -11.53 -24.92 -21.42
N LYS A 72 -11.94 -24.17 -20.37
CA LYS A 72 -13.31 -23.64 -20.27
C LYS A 72 -13.59 -22.54 -21.31
N SER A 73 -12.58 -21.77 -21.73
CA SER A 73 -12.73 -20.84 -22.86
C SER A 73 -13.02 -21.55 -24.19
N LEU A 74 -12.69 -22.84 -24.28
CA LEU A 74 -12.98 -23.69 -25.45
C LEU A 74 -14.27 -24.53 -25.25
N SER A 75 -14.68 -24.80 -24.00
CA SER A 75 -15.85 -25.64 -23.69
C SER A 75 -17.21 -24.95 -23.85
N HIS A 76 -17.27 -23.67 -24.26
CA HIS A 76 -18.53 -23.07 -24.74
C HIS A 76 -19.04 -23.76 -26.02
N LEU A 77 -18.25 -24.66 -26.62
CA LEU A 77 -18.61 -25.40 -27.84
C LEU A 77 -19.05 -26.85 -27.61
N ASP A 78 -18.98 -27.42 -26.39
CA ASP A 78 -19.53 -28.77 -26.18
C ASP A 78 -19.94 -29.03 -24.73
N SER A 79 -21.25 -28.96 -24.47
CA SER A 79 -21.86 -29.25 -23.16
C SER A 79 -22.14 -30.73 -22.93
N ARG A 80 -21.41 -31.64 -23.59
CA ARG A 80 -21.62 -33.08 -23.44
C ARG A 80 -20.29 -33.81 -23.28
N SER A 81 -20.11 -34.33 -22.07
CA SER A 81 -19.11 -35.34 -21.68
C SER A 81 -17.79 -34.81 -21.09
N ALA A 82 -17.72 -34.73 -19.76
CA ALA A 82 -16.54 -35.17 -19.03
C ALA A 82 -16.94 -35.60 -17.61
N SER A 83 -16.89 -36.92 -17.41
CA SER A 83 -16.97 -37.62 -16.12
C SER A 83 -16.19 -36.88 -15.01
N HIS A 84 -16.92 -36.46 -13.97
CA HIS A 84 -16.45 -35.69 -12.81
C HIS A 84 -15.50 -36.45 -11.85
N ARG A 85 -14.83 -37.52 -12.29
CA ARG A 85 -14.14 -38.45 -11.37
C ARG A 85 -12.63 -38.21 -11.17
N SER A 86 -11.97 -37.36 -11.96
CA SER A 86 -10.49 -37.26 -11.98
C SER A 86 -9.89 -35.92 -11.53
N THR A 87 -10.62 -35.09 -10.77
CA THR A 87 -10.14 -33.75 -10.38
C THR A 87 -10.09 -33.52 -8.86
N ARG A 88 -10.25 -34.58 -8.06
CA ARG A 88 -10.75 -34.49 -6.67
C ARG A 88 -9.76 -33.95 -5.61
N PHE A 89 -8.45 -33.92 -5.84
CA PHE A 89 -7.54 -33.76 -4.69
C PHE A 89 -6.60 -32.56 -4.68
N ALA A 90 -6.76 -31.59 -5.59
CA ALA A 90 -5.95 -30.37 -5.52
C ALA A 90 -6.71 -29.12 -5.98
N ALA A 91 -7.58 -29.27 -6.97
CA ALA A 91 -8.42 -28.20 -7.49
C ALA A 91 -9.82 -28.13 -6.84
N ALA A 92 -9.91 -28.46 -5.55
CA ALA A 92 -11.17 -28.65 -4.82
C ALA A 92 -11.61 -27.42 -4.00
N PHE A 93 -10.88 -26.31 -4.03
CA PHE A 93 -11.09 -25.22 -3.07
C PHE A 93 -11.84 -23.99 -3.61
N TYR A 94 -11.71 -23.66 -4.90
CA TYR A 94 -12.42 -22.51 -5.50
C TYR A 94 -13.11 -22.92 -6.80
N ASP A 95 -14.29 -22.38 -7.09
CA ASP A 95 -14.89 -22.59 -8.41
C ASP A 95 -14.19 -21.72 -9.46
N ILE A 96 -14.09 -22.20 -10.71
CA ILE A 96 -13.45 -21.46 -11.82
C ILE A 96 -14.21 -20.14 -12.07
N GLU A 97 -15.54 -20.14 -11.93
CA GLU A 97 -16.32 -18.91 -12.07
C GLU A 97 -15.99 -17.91 -10.97
N THR A 98 -15.83 -18.38 -9.73
CA THR A 98 -15.41 -17.54 -8.61
C THR A 98 -14.05 -16.89 -8.90
N LEU A 99 -13.05 -17.65 -9.35
CA LEU A 99 -11.74 -17.10 -9.69
C LEU A 99 -11.83 -16.08 -10.83
N ARG A 100 -12.67 -16.33 -11.84
CA ARG A 100 -12.89 -15.37 -12.92
C ARG A 100 -13.48 -14.06 -12.39
N VAL A 101 -14.52 -14.13 -11.55
CA VAL A 101 -15.14 -12.94 -10.94
C VAL A 101 -14.11 -12.16 -10.12
N ILE A 102 -13.25 -12.85 -9.36
CA ILE A 102 -12.17 -12.21 -8.59
C ILE A 102 -11.18 -11.52 -9.52
N ASP A 103 -10.74 -12.17 -10.60
CA ASP A 103 -9.82 -11.56 -11.57
C ASP A 103 -10.46 -10.34 -12.25
N GLU A 104 -11.74 -10.42 -12.63
CA GLU A 104 -12.46 -9.29 -13.21
C GLU A 104 -12.51 -8.08 -12.25
N GLU A 105 -12.77 -8.30 -10.97
CA GLU A 105 -12.73 -7.23 -9.96
C GLU A 105 -11.32 -6.69 -9.73
N TRP A 106 -10.30 -7.56 -9.74
CA TRP A 106 -8.90 -7.15 -9.69
C TRP A 106 -8.57 -6.25 -10.89
N GLN A 107 -8.95 -6.65 -12.10
CA GLN A 107 -8.69 -5.88 -13.31
C GLN A 107 -9.40 -4.52 -13.27
N LYS A 108 -10.66 -4.49 -12.82
CA LYS A 108 -11.47 -3.26 -12.72
C LYS A 108 -10.98 -2.28 -11.68
N THR A 109 -10.19 -2.71 -10.69
CA THR A 109 -9.73 -1.86 -9.58
C THR A 109 -8.29 -1.38 -9.73
N GLN A 110 -7.58 -1.76 -10.81
CA GLN A 110 -6.19 -1.33 -11.06
C GLN A 110 -6.00 0.20 -11.19
N CYS A 111 -4.79 0.66 -10.90
CA CYS A 111 -4.39 2.06 -11.09
C CYS A 111 -4.38 2.48 -12.57
N VAL A 112 -5.44 3.15 -13.02
CA VAL A 112 -5.62 3.61 -14.41
C VAL A 112 -6.34 4.97 -14.46
N PRO A 113 -6.31 5.71 -15.58
CA PRO A 113 -7.15 6.88 -15.77
C PRO A 113 -8.64 6.50 -15.74
N ARG A 114 -9.41 7.16 -14.89
CA ARG A 114 -10.85 6.94 -14.70
C ARG A 114 -11.60 8.25 -14.83
N GLU A 115 -12.78 8.18 -15.41
CA GLU A 115 -13.64 9.34 -15.55
C GLU A 115 -14.18 9.77 -14.16
N THR A 116 -14.03 11.05 -13.85
CA THR A 116 -14.38 11.63 -12.55
C THR A 116 -14.97 13.03 -12.70
N CYS A 117 -15.92 13.35 -11.83
CA CYS A 117 -16.54 14.66 -11.74
C CYS A 117 -15.65 15.59 -10.88
N VAL A 118 -15.18 16.68 -11.46
CA VAL A 118 -14.32 17.66 -10.78
C VAL A 118 -15.01 19.01 -10.70
N GLU A 119 -14.90 19.66 -9.54
CA GLU A 119 -15.42 21.00 -9.31
C GLU A 119 -14.49 22.04 -9.93
N VAL A 120 -15.02 22.82 -10.86
CA VAL A 120 -14.22 23.74 -11.69
C VAL A 120 -13.60 24.87 -10.87
N ALA A 121 -14.36 25.43 -9.92
CA ALA A 121 -13.91 26.52 -9.07
C ALA A 121 -12.68 26.12 -8.22
N LYS A 122 -12.68 24.88 -7.70
CA LYS A 122 -11.58 24.32 -6.91
C LYS A 122 -10.35 24.05 -7.77
N GLU A 123 -10.54 23.53 -8.97
CA GLU A 123 -9.46 23.24 -9.93
C GLU A 123 -8.74 24.50 -10.42
N LEU A 124 -9.49 25.59 -10.61
CA LEU A 124 -8.96 26.88 -11.07
C LEU A 124 -8.54 27.82 -9.92
N GLY A 125 -8.83 27.46 -8.67
CA GLY A 125 -8.54 28.31 -7.50
C GLY A 125 -9.28 29.64 -7.53
N THR A 126 -10.52 29.67 -8.05
CA THR A 126 -11.26 30.94 -8.21
C THR A 126 -11.71 31.53 -6.87
N THR A 127 -11.79 32.86 -6.85
CA THR A 127 -12.30 33.65 -5.72
C THR A 127 -13.81 33.42 -5.49
N THR A 128 -14.28 33.66 -4.28
CA THR A 128 -15.68 33.40 -3.85
C THR A 128 -16.75 34.21 -4.58
N ASN A 129 -16.35 35.21 -5.37
CA ASN A 129 -17.25 36.05 -6.17
C ASN A 129 -17.47 35.54 -7.60
N LYS A 130 -16.79 34.46 -8.02
CA LYS A 130 -16.93 33.85 -9.36
C LYS A 130 -17.50 32.43 -9.26
N PHE A 131 -18.48 32.14 -10.11
CA PHE A 131 -19.18 30.86 -10.16
C PHE A 131 -19.24 30.33 -11.59
N PHE A 132 -19.20 29.01 -11.74
CA PHE A 132 -19.32 28.35 -13.04
C PHE A 132 -20.66 27.60 -13.18
N LYS A 133 -21.23 27.63 -14.38
CA LYS A 133 -22.40 26.80 -14.74
C LYS A 133 -22.12 26.03 -16.04
N PRO A 134 -22.18 24.68 -16.01
CA PRO A 134 -22.27 23.83 -14.81
C PRO A 134 -21.05 24.00 -13.88
N PRO A 135 -21.20 23.71 -12.56
CA PRO A 135 -20.11 23.86 -11.59
C PRO A 135 -19.05 22.77 -11.69
N CYS A 136 -19.38 21.64 -12.31
CA CYS A 136 -18.51 20.49 -12.44
C CYS A 136 -18.39 20.05 -13.91
N VAL A 137 -17.27 19.41 -14.23
CA VAL A 137 -17.05 18.76 -15.53
C VAL A 137 -16.52 17.35 -15.36
N ASN A 138 -16.67 16.53 -16.39
CA ASN A 138 -16.07 15.20 -16.43
C ASN A 138 -14.69 15.23 -17.08
N VAL A 139 -13.69 14.68 -16.40
CA VAL A 139 -12.31 14.50 -16.86
C VAL A 139 -11.72 13.19 -16.32
N PHE A 140 -10.65 12.72 -16.93
CA PHE A 140 -9.92 11.56 -16.44
C PHE A 140 -8.95 11.94 -15.33
N ARG A 141 -9.02 11.23 -14.20
CA ARG A 141 -8.07 11.29 -13.09
C ARG A 141 -7.57 9.89 -12.77
N CYS A 142 -6.36 9.81 -12.22
CA CYS A 142 -5.81 8.52 -11.82
C CYS A 142 -6.55 8.01 -10.59
N GLY A 143 -7.00 6.76 -10.66
CA GLY A 143 -7.70 6.13 -9.57
C GLY A 143 -7.61 4.60 -9.67
N GLY A 144 -7.98 3.94 -8.58
CA GLY A 144 -7.75 2.51 -8.38
C GLY A 144 -6.71 2.26 -7.30
N CYS A 145 -6.39 1.00 -7.11
CA CYS A 145 -5.55 0.50 -6.03
C CYS A 145 -4.19 0.07 -6.55
N CYS A 146 -3.21 0.14 -5.65
CA CYS A 146 -1.90 -0.46 -5.80
C CYS A 146 -1.82 -1.68 -4.88
N ASN A 147 -0.99 -2.66 -5.24
CA ASN A 147 -0.87 -3.90 -4.47
C ASN A 147 -0.04 -3.69 -3.19
N GLU A 148 0.87 -2.72 -3.20
CA GLU A 148 1.67 -2.34 -2.04
C GLU A 148 1.07 -1.11 -1.35
N GLU A 149 0.89 -1.17 -0.04
CA GLU A 149 0.33 -0.08 0.78
C GLU A 149 1.18 1.19 0.77
N SER A 150 2.49 1.07 0.52
CA SER A 150 3.42 2.19 0.42
C SER A 150 3.27 2.99 -0.89
N LEU A 151 2.52 2.46 -1.85
CA LEU A 151 2.34 3.04 -3.19
C LEU A 151 0.97 3.70 -3.34
N GLY A 152 0.97 4.92 -3.88
CA GLY A 152 -0.23 5.63 -4.31
C GLY A 152 -0.39 5.57 -5.83
N CYS A 153 -1.65 5.55 -6.31
CA CYS A 153 -1.93 5.66 -7.74
C CYS A 153 -1.79 7.13 -8.20
N MET A 154 -0.77 7.42 -8.99
CA MET A 154 -0.40 8.78 -9.38
C MET A 154 -0.34 8.95 -10.89
N ASN A 155 -0.52 10.17 -11.38
CA ASN A 155 -0.39 10.47 -12.80
C ASN A 155 1.08 10.53 -13.23
N THR A 156 1.38 9.90 -14.36
CA THR A 156 2.68 9.97 -15.03
C THR A 156 2.65 10.93 -16.22
N SER A 157 1.47 11.13 -16.81
CA SER A 157 1.25 12.06 -17.91
C SER A 157 -0.11 12.73 -17.81
N THR A 158 -0.15 14.02 -18.14
CA THR A 158 -1.34 14.87 -18.08
C THR A 158 -1.45 15.70 -19.34
N THR A 159 -2.67 15.81 -19.86
CA THR A 159 -3.06 16.74 -20.92
C THR A 159 -4.06 17.73 -20.36
N TYR A 160 -4.31 18.84 -21.06
CA TYR A 160 -5.33 19.81 -20.66
C TYR A 160 -6.44 19.83 -21.70
N VAL A 161 -7.67 19.56 -21.27
CA VAL A 161 -8.86 19.60 -22.13
C VAL A 161 -9.61 20.90 -21.91
N SER A 162 -10.08 21.50 -23.00
CA SER A 162 -10.92 22.70 -22.94
C SER A 162 -12.39 22.32 -22.77
N LYS A 163 -13.08 22.92 -21.81
CA LYS A 163 -14.52 22.77 -21.57
C LYS A 163 -15.15 24.17 -21.59
N THR A 164 -16.27 24.35 -22.28
CA THR A 164 -16.96 25.66 -22.31
C THR A 164 -18.03 25.70 -21.22
N LEU A 165 -18.00 26.73 -20.37
CA LEU A 165 -18.90 26.93 -19.23
C LEU A 165 -19.34 28.39 -19.16
N PHE A 166 -20.46 28.69 -18.50
CA PHE A 166 -20.79 30.08 -18.17
C PHE A 166 -20.05 30.51 -16.90
N GLU A 167 -19.33 31.63 -16.98
CA GLU A 167 -18.77 32.30 -15.80
C GLU A 167 -19.72 33.40 -15.33
N ILE A 168 -20.02 33.40 -14.03
CA ILE A 168 -20.93 34.35 -13.38
C ILE A 168 -20.15 35.04 -12.27
N SER A 169 -20.08 36.37 -12.31
CA SER A 169 -19.52 37.18 -11.22
C SER A 169 -20.65 37.80 -10.39
N VAL A 170 -20.49 37.85 -9.07
CA VAL A 170 -21.47 38.44 -8.13
C VAL A 170 -20.86 39.65 -7.41
N PRO A 171 -21.57 40.80 -7.33
CA PRO A 171 -22.92 41.07 -7.86
C PRO A 171 -22.98 41.00 -9.38
N LEU A 172 -24.16 40.66 -9.94
CA LEU A 172 -24.33 40.47 -11.37
C LEU A 172 -24.23 41.82 -12.09
N THR A 173 -23.05 42.16 -12.58
CA THR A 173 -22.80 43.42 -13.30
C THR A 173 -22.95 43.27 -14.81
N SER A 174 -22.87 42.05 -15.34
CA SER A 174 -22.96 41.74 -16.76
C SER A 174 -23.68 40.41 -17.03
N VAL A 175 -24.08 40.20 -18.28
CA VAL A 175 -24.65 38.92 -18.73
C VAL A 175 -23.55 37.85 -18.66
N PRO A 176 -23.85 36.63 -18.12
CA PRO A 176 -22.89 35.53 -18.11
C PRO A 176 -22.44 35.14 -19.52
N GLU A 177 -21.13 35.14 -19.75
CA GLU A 177 -20.54 34.76 -21.04
C GLU A 177 -20.01 33.32 -21.00
N PRO A 178 -20.11 32.57 -22.12
CA PRO A 178 -19.49 31.26 -22.25
C PRO A 178 -17.97 31.39 -22.38
N VAL A 179 -17.23 30.85 -21.41
CA VAL A 179 -15.78 30.87 -21.35
C VAL A 179 -15.19 29.46 -21.50
N PRO A 180 -14.11 29.28 -22.28
CA PRO A 180 -13.37 28.03 -22.32
C PRO A 180 -12.45 27.92 -21.09
N VAL A 181 -12.65 26.89 -20.27
CA VAL A 181 -11.77 26.55 -19.15
C VAL A 181 -10.90 25.34 -19.50
N LYS A 182 -9.60 25.41 -19.17
CA LYS A 182 -8.66 24.30 -19.37
C LYS A 182 -8.54 23.49 -18.08
N ILE A 183 -8.83 22.21 -18.14
CA ILE A 183 -8.84 21.33 -16.98
C ILE A 183 -7.92 20.13 -17.22
N ALA A 184 -7.16 19.76 -16.19
CA ALA A 184 -6.21 18.65 -16.24
C ALA A 184 -6.93 17.31 -16.45
N ASN A 185 -6.44 16.55 -17.42
CA ASN A 185 -6.93 15.26 -17.87
C ASN A 185 -5.76 14.27 -17.92
N HIS A 186 -5.74 13.32 -16.97
CA HIS A 186 -4.66 12.36 -16.84
C HIS A 186 -4.75 11.33 -17.99
N THR A 187 -3.63 11.06 -18.63
CA THR A 187 -3.53 10.10 -19.74
C THR A 187 -2.72 8.86 -19.39
N GLY A 188 -1.96 8.90 -18.31
CA GLY A 188 -1.15 7.80 -17.82
C GLY A 188 -1.07 7.80 -16.30
N CYS A 189 -1.11 6.61 -15.71
CA CYS A 189 -1.05 6.41 -14.26
C CYS A 189 -0.06 5.30 -13.92
N ARG A 190 0.55 5.38 -12.73
CA ARG A 190 1.41 4.34 -12.17
C ARG A 190 1.36 4.37 -10.64
N CYS A 191 1.58 3.21 -10.04
CA CYS A 191 1.82 3.09 -8.60
C CYS A 191 3.23 3.61 -8.27
N LEU A 192 3.30 4.71 -7.52
CA LEU A 192 4.54 5.36 -7.11
C LEU A 192 4.55 5.52 -5.59
N SER A 193 5.73 5.56 -4.97
CA SER A 193 5.81 5.69 -3.51
C SER A 193 5.29 7.05 -3.06
N ALA A 194 4.45 7.07 -2.03
CA ALA A 194 3.83 8.30 -1.53
C ALA A 194 4.87 9.36 -1.12
N ALA A 195 6.07 8.93 -0.70
CA ALA A 195 7.19 9.79 -0.34
C ALA A 195 7.71 10.66 -1.50
N GLN A 196 7.53 10.25 -2.76
CA GLN A 196 8.03 10.99 -3.92
C GLN A 196 7.16 12.21 -4.28
N HIS A 197 5.96 12.36 -3.71
CA HIS A 197 5.01 13.40 -4.12
C HIS A 197 4.59 14.39 -3.02
N HIS A 198 5.28 14.41 -1.88
CA HIS A 198 5.08 15.40 -0.80
C HIS A 198 5.54 16.83 -1.15
N GLN A 199 5.24 17.32 -2.36
CA GLN A 199 5.34 18.75 -2.67
C GLN A 199 4.00 19.49 -2.53
N TYR A 200 2.86 18.78 -2.39
CA TYR A 200 1.55 19.41 -2.21
C TYR A 200 0.54 18.46 -1.55
N ALA A 201 0.84 18.05 -0.32
CA ALA A 201 -0.18 17.48 0.55
C ALA A 201 -1.12 18.61 0.99
N ILE A 202 -2.26 18.76 0.32
CA ILE A 202 -3.41 19.46 0.86
C ILE A 202 -3.72 18.81 2.22
N ILE A 203 -3.68 19.59 3.29
CA ILE A 203 -3.99 19.18 4.66
C ILE A 203 -5.36 18.50 4.66
N ARG A 204 -5.40 17.16 4.61
CA ARG A 204 -6.60 16.41 4.95
C ARG A 204 -6.65 16.34 6.46
N ARG A 205 -7.53 17.15 7.04
CA ARG A 205 -7.95 17.01 8.43
C ARG A 205 -8.63 15.63 8.57
N SER A 206 -8.22 14.91 9.62
CA SER A 206 -8.71 13.64 10.18
C SER A 206 -8.48 12.33 9.39
N VAL A 207 -7.39 11.63 9.75
CA VAL A 207 -7.43 10.21 10.16
C VAL A 207 -6.57 10.10 11.42
N GLN A 208 -7.18 9.83 12.58
CA GLN A 208 -6.43 9.45 13.78
C GLN A 208 -5.76 8.09 13.52
N TYR A 209 -4.44 8.08 13.38
CA TYR A 209 -3.63 6.88 13.60
C TYR A 209 -3.38 6.75 15.11
N PRO A 210 -3.36 5.52 15.68
CA PRO A 210 -2.91 5.32 17.05
C PRO A 210 -1.47 5.84 17.17
N GLN A 211 -1.30 6.76 18.10
CA GLN A 211 -0.10 7.53 18.35
C GLN A 211 1.02 6.62 18.86
N GLU A 212 2.05 6.43 18.06
CA GLU A 212 3.36 5.99 18.56
C GLU A 212 3.97 7.16 19.34
N ASP A 213 4.40 6.89 20.57
CA ASP A 213 4.87 7.84 21.60
C ASP A 213 6.16 8.59 21.22
N SER A 214 6.14 9.40 20.16
CA SER A 214 7.25 10.30 19.85
C SER A 214 6.77 11.68 19.38
N CYS A 215 7.43 12.72 19.89
CA CYS A 215 7.11 14.09 19.54
C CYS A 215 7.27 14.32 18.03
N PRO A 216 6.33 15.02 17.37
CA PRO A 216 6.35 15.23 15.92
C PRO A 216 7.56 16.04 15.40
N PHE A 217 8.36 16.62 16.29
CA PHE A 217 9.60 17.32 15.98
C PHE A 217 10.65 17.00 17.05
N THR A 218 11.82 16.51 16.65
CA THR A 218 12.90 16.12 17.58
C THR A 218 13.81 17.28 18.00
N ASN A 219 13.75 18.45 17.33
CA ASN A 219 14.61 19.60 17.62
C ASN A 219 13.93 20.94 17.24
N LYS A 220 12.92 21.39 18.00
CA LYS A 220 12.41 22.76 17.85
C LYS A 220 13.35 23.76 18.53
N LEU A 221 13.67 24.86 17.84
CA LEU A 221 14.30 26.01 18.47
C LEU A 221 13.29 26.71 19.37
N CYS A 222 13.54 26.69 20.67
CA CYS A 222 12.77 27.44 21.65
C CYS A 222 13.23 28.91 21.71
N HIS A 223 12.32 29.81 22.09
CA HIS A 223 12.66 31.22 22.30
C HIS A 223 13.67 31.37 23.46
N SER A 224 14.51 32.39 23.39
CA SER A 224 15.76 32.57 24.17
C SER A 224 15.68 32.13 25.64
N GLY A 225 16.50 31.14 26.00
CA GLY A 225 16.68 30.64 27.38
C GLY A 225 15.94 29.35 27.74
N LEU A 226 15.18 28.77 26.80
CA LEU A 226 14.44 27.51 26.98
C LEU A 226 15.05 26.38 26.14
N ILE A 227 14.94 25.14 26.61
CA ILE A 227 15.39 23.91 25.93
C ILE A 227 14.19 23.05 25.58
N TRP A 228 14.21 22.40 24.41
CA TRP A 228 13.16 21.49 23.98
C TRP A 228 13.25 20.15 24.73
N ASP A 229 12.15 19.75 25.39
CA ASP A 229 12.01 18.44 26.02
C ASP A 229 11.29 17.48 25.05
N SER A 230 12.05 16.53 24.49
CA SER A 230 11.56 15.52 23.54
C SER A 230 10.66 14.45 24.16
N ASN A 231 10.52 14.39 25.49
CA ASN A 231 9.60 13.49 26.16
C ASN A 231 8.26 14.17 26.49
N LYS A 232 8.27 15.50 26.68
CA LYS A 232 7.06 16.29 26.98
C LYS A 232 6.52 17.08 25.78
N CYS A 233 7.29 17.14 24.70
CA CYS A 233 7.00 17.94 23.51
C CYS A 233 6.78 19.44 23.83
N GLU A 234 7.53 19.99 24.78
CA GLU A 234 7.41 21.39 25.20
C GLU A 234 8.78 22.04 25.46
N CYS A 235 8.83 23.37 25.41
CA CYS A 235 10.02 24.14 25.76
C CYS A 235 10.07 24.35 27.27
N VAL A 236 11.06 23.78 27.94
CA VAL A 236 11.26 23.86 29.39
C VAL A 236 12.44 24.76 29.75
N ILE A 237 12.46 25.24 30.99
CA ILE A 237 13.56 26.04 31.53
C ILE A 237 14.75 25.11 31.79
N ASP A 238 15.94 25.50 31.31
CA ASP A 238 17.20 24.82 31.65
C ASP A 238 17.45 24.95 33.17
N LYS A 239 17.20 23.87 33.91
CA LYS A 239 17.44 23.81 35.36
C LYS A 239 18.85 23.35 35.72
N GLU A 240 19.67 22.93 34.74
CA GLU A 240 21.04 22.48 35.00
C GLU A 240 22.07 23.61 34.85
N HIS A 241 21.79 24.68 34.08
CA HIS A 241 22.72 25.80 33.91
C HIS A 241 22.05 27.19 33.94
N PRO A 242 21.81 27.79 35.11
CA PRO A 242 21.06 29.05 35.25
C PRO A 242 21.81 30.32 34.78
N GLY A 243 22.93 30.20 34.06
CA GLY A 243 23.91 31.28 33.90
C GLY A 243 24.38 31.63 32.49
N ARG A 244 23.85 31.04 31.41
CA ARG A 244 24.34 31.37 30.05
C ARG A 244 23.59 32.56 29.43
N ARG A 245 23.90 33.78 29.87
CA ARG A 245 23.54 35.01 29.13
C ARG A 245 24.55 35.28 28.01
N GLU A 246 23.99 35.60 26.84
CA GLU A 246 24.53 36.38 25.71
C GLU A 246 25.98 36.15 25.25
N GLY A 247 26.11 35.55 24.05
CA GLY A 247 27.21 35.82 23.14
C GLY A 247 26.72 36.65 21.97
N LYS A 248 26.95 37.97 22.03
CA LYS A 248 26.73 38.93 20.95
C LYS A 248 27.53 38.54 19.70
N SER A 249 26.93 38.79 18.54
CA SER A 249 27.63 38.82 17.25
C SER A 249 28.76 39.85 17.28
N SER A 250 30.01 39.39 17.19
CA SER A 250 31.16 40.20 16.81
C SER A 250 31.42 40.00 15.32
N ILE A 251 30.96 40.96 14.50
CA ILE A 251 31.46 41.17 13.14
C ILE A 251 32.75 41.97 13.28
N ILE A 252 33.85 41.44 12.75
CA ILE A 252 35.11 42.16 12.50
C ILE A 252 35.38 42.02 11.00
N ASP A 253 35.63 43.18 10.40
CA ASP A 253 36.12 43.53 9.05
C ASP A 253 35.24 43.24 7.81
#